data_AF-A0A1Y1XYU1-F1
#
_entry.id   AF-A0A1Y1XYU1-F1
#
_cell.length_a   1.000
_cell.length_b   1.000
_cell.length_c   1.000
_cell.angle_alpha   90.00
_cell.angle_beta   90.00
_cell.angle_gamma   90.00
#
_symmetry.space_group_name_H-M   'P 1'
#
loop_
_entity.id
_entity.type
_entity.pdbx_description
1 polymer ?
#
loop_
_entity_poly.entity_id
_entity_poly.type
_entity_poly.pdbx_seq_one_letter_code
_entity_poly.pdbx_strand_id
1 'polypeptide(L)'
;MATNLWSDSKARNKVLTNAALTAVGGSLLGATAAIITRKPVKSWAFNTGANFGIFGLTFFSLRHSLMTIQREKNVPLDLKDGVTRDVDELYSSILAGAAAGGVFAAMTRGQSAMLSGATTFGLLCGVGQFAYTKVYRYRQQLILEARNTAPIDVEAEQTVVENKPIMERVIDYLTEVEWSPLKKLSNDEYREILKEKLVVLDTELADLDRMIAESEAKSREILGQNAA
;
A
#
# COMPACT_ATOMS: atom_id res chain seq x y z
N MET A 1 20.53 22.38 18.37
CA MET A 1 20.12 23.49 17.47
C MET A 1 19.20 22.84 16.46
N ALA A 2 17.90 22.88 16.72
CA ALA A 2 16.92 22.07 16.00
C ALA A 2 17.08 22.32 14.49
N THR A 3 17.49 21.29 13.76
CA THR A 3 17.57 21.35 12.31
C THR A 3 16.18 21.66 11.78
N ASN A 4 16.05 22.81 11.11
CA ASN A 4 14.79 23.21 10.52
C ASN A 4 14.38 22.14 9.49
N LEU A 5 13.13 21.66 9.54
CA LEU A 5 12.60 20.60 8.65
C LEU A 5 12.90 20.89 7.18
N TRP A 6 12.88 22.17 6.80
CA TRP A 6 13.11 22.63 5.43
C TRP A 6 14.59 22.65 5.02
N SER A 7 15.51 22.62 5.99
CA SER A 7 16.96 22.57 5.78
C SER A 7 17.44 21.13 5.53
N ASP A 8 16.89 20.15 6.25
CA ASP A 8 17.23 18.74 6.03
C ASP A 8 16.40 18.14 4.87
N SER A 9 17.06 17.97 3.71
CA SER A 9 16.44 17.40 2.52
C SER A 9 15.96 15.96 2.73
N LYS A 10 16.61 15.17 3.59
CA LYS A 10 16.16 13.78 3.87
C LYS A 10 14.88 13.78 4.69
N ALA A 11 14.81 14.61 5.73
CA ALA A 11 13.62 14.76 6.56
C ALA A 11 12.42 15.29 5.74
N ARG A 12 12.64 16.35 4.96
CA ARG A 12 11.63 16.93 4.07
C ARG A 12 11.09 15.90 3.08
N ASN A 13 11.97 15.17 2.40
CA ASN A 13 11.54 14.18 1.41
C ASN A 13 10.73 13.05 2.07
N LYS A 14 11.10 12.60 3.27
CA LYS A 14 10.31 11.60 4.01
C LYS A 14 8.89 12.11 4.34
N VAL A 15 8.78 13.34 4.83
CA VAL A 15 7.47 13.95 5.14
C VAL A 15 6.62 14.06 3.87
N LEU A 16 7.19 14.54 2.77
CA LEU A 16 6.49 14.67 1.49
C LEU A 16 6.06 13.31 0.92
N THR A 17 6.95 12.31 0.93
CA THR A 17 6.64 10.96 0.47
C THR A 17 5.51 10.35 1.30
N ASN A 18 5.56 10.47 2.62
CA ASN A 18 4.51 9.94 3.50
C ASN A 18 3.17 10.65 3.26
N ALA A 19 3.19 11.98 3.09
CA ALA A 19 1.99 12.75 2.77
C ALA A 19 1.39 12.35 1.41
N ALA A 20 2.24 12.12 0.41
CA ALA A 20 1.82 11.63 -0.90
C ALA A 20 1.20 10.22 -0.81
N LEU A 21 1.81 9.31 -0.05
CA LEU A 21 1.26 7.97 0.19
C LEU A 21 -0.12 8.04 0.86
N THR A 22 -0.29 8.92 1.85
CA THR A 22 -1.60 9.14 2.48
C THR A 22 -2.63 9.75 1.51
N ALA A 23 -2.22 10.63 0.60
CA ALA A 23 -3.09 11.20 -0.42
C ALA A 23 -3.56 10.14 -1.43
N VAL A 24 -2.66 9.23 -1.82
CA VAL A 24 -3.00 8.08 -2.68
C VAL A 24 -3.96 7.15 -1.95
N GLY A 25 -3.68 6.79 -0.69
CA GLY A 25 -4.58 5.99 0.13
C GLY A 25 -5.97 6.64 0.29
N GLY A 26 -6.01 7.95 0.54
CA GLY A 26 -7.25 8.74 0.57
C GLY A 26 -7.99 8.73 -0.77
N SER A 27 -7.27 8.81 -1.88
CA SER A 27 -7.87 8.74 -3.22
C SER A 27 -8.53 7.39 -3.48
N LEU A 28 -7.87 6.29 -3.09
CA LEU A 28 -8.41 4.94 -3.21
C LEU A 28 -9.66 4.76 -2.35
N LEU A 29 -9.62 5.22 -1.08
CA LEU A 29 -10.79 5.19 -0.20
C LEU A 29 -11.95 6.03 -0.76
N GLY A 30 -11.66 7.22 -1.30
CA GLY A 30 -12.65 8.08 -1.93
C GLY A 30 -13.27 7.46 -3.18
N ALA A 31 -12.46 6.79 -4.01
CA ALA A 31 -12.94 6.07 -5.18
C ALA A 31 -13.87 4.91 -4.80
N THR A 32 -13.45 4.09 -3.84
CA THR A 32 -14.25 2.97 -3.34
C THR A 32 -15.57 3.44 -2.72
N ALA A 33 -15.52 4.49 -1.90
CA ALA A 33 -16.73 5.09 -1.32
C ALA A 33 -17.68 5.64 -2.39
N ALA A 34 -17.14 6.23 -3.46
CA ALA A 34 -17.94 6.75 -4.57
C ALA A 34 -18.64 5.64 -5.37
N ILE A 35 -17.97 4.50 -5.58
CA ILE A 35 -18.56 3.32 -6.24
C ILE A 35 -19.74 2.80 -5.41
N ILE A 36 -19.55 2.62 -4.10
CA ILE A 36 -20.59 2.11 -3.20
C ILE A 36 -21.78 3.07 -3.12
N THR A 37 -21.52 4.38 -3.10
CA THR A 37 -22.55 5.41 -2.96
C THR A 37 -23.10 5.92 -4.29
N ARG A 38 -22.69 5.35 -5.44
CA ARG A 38 -23.10 5.75 -6.80
C ARG A 38 -22.85 7.23 -7.11
N LYS A 39 -21.73 7.78 -6.63
CA LYS A 39 -21.30 9.18 -6.80
C LYS A 39 -20.21 9.32 -7.86
N PRO A 40 -19.94 10.52 -8.39
CA PRO A 40 -18.88 10.71 -9.39
C PRO A 40 -17.50 10.37 -8.81
N VAL A 41 -16.94 9.24 -9.26
CA VAL A 41 -15.70 8.65 -8.75
C VAL A 41 -14.52 9.62 -8.83
N LYS A 42 -14.37 10.32 -9.96
CA LYS A 42 -13.25 11.25 -10.18
C LYS A 42 -13.20 12.36 -9.14
N SER A 43 -14.31 13.04 -8.90
CA SER A 43 -14.39 14.15 -7.95
C SER A 43 -14.24 13.69 -6.50
N TRP A 44 -14.82 12.53 -6.14
CA TRP A 44 -14.69 11.97 -4.80
C TRP A 44 -13.28 11.47 -4.50
N ALA A 45 -12.67 10.73 -5.43
CA ALA A 45 -11.28 10.28 -5.30
C ALA A 45 -10.33 11.48 -5.14
N PHE A 46 -10.46 12.49 -6.00
CA PHE A 46 -9.61 13.68 -5.92
C PHE A 46 -9.82 14.48 -4.63
N ASN A 47 -11.07 14.77 -4.25
CA ASN A 47 -11.35 15.54 -3.03
C ASN A 47 -10.92 14.79 -1.77
N THR A 48 -11.16 13.48 -1.66
CA THR A 48 -10.72 12.70 -0.50
C THR A 48 -9.20 12.58 -0.47
N GLY A 49 -8.56 12.35 -1.62
CA GLY A 49 -7.10 12.35 -1.73
C GLY A 49 -6.45 13.66 -1.34
N ALA A 50 -6.98 14.79 -1.81
CA ALA A 50 -6.50 16.13 -1.46
C ALA A 50 -6.65 16.41 0.05
N ASN A 51 -7.81 16.10 0.63
CA ASN A 51 -8.04 16.26 2.08
C ASN A 51 -7.08 15.41 2.92
N PHE A 52 -6.88 14.14 2.53
CA PHE A 52 -5.95 13.24 3.22
C PHE A 52 -4.48 13.65 3.01
N GLY A 53 -4.14 14.23 1.85
CA GLY A 53 -2.83 14.78 1.58
C GLY A 53 -2.50 15.99 2.45
N ILE A 54 -3.44 16.94 2.58
CA ILE A 54 -3.30 18.11 3.46
C ILE A 54 -3.17 17.66 4.91
N PHE A 55 -4.07 16.79 5.37
CA PHE A 55 -4.00 16.24 6.73
C PHE A 55 -2.68 15.51 6.98
N GLY A 56 -2.26 14.63 6.06
CA GLY A 56 -1.00 13.89 6.14
C GLY A 56 0.20 14.81 6.22
N LEU A 57 0.26 15.84 5.38
CA LEU A 57 1.34 16.83 5.40
C LEU A 57 1.43 17.54 6.75
N THR A 58 0.29 18.01 7.29
CA THR A 58 0.24 18.67 8.61
C THR A 58 0.67 17.72 9.73
N PHE A 59 0.13 16.49 9.72
CA PHE A 59 0.45 15.47 10.71
C PHE A 59 1.94 15.11 10.72
N PHE A 60 2.51 14.74 9.58
CA PHE A 60 3.91 14.30 9.50
C PHE A 60 4.88 15.43 9.79
N SER A 61 4.57 16.67 9.37
CA SER A 61 5.41 17.83 9.70
C SER A 61 5.44 18.08 11.20
N LEU A 62 4.27 18.14 11.84
CA LEU A 62 4.18 18.40 13.27
C LEU A 62 4.77 17.26 14.11
N ARG A 63 4.49 16.01 13.74
CA ARG A 63 5.10 14.84 14.38
C ARG A 63 6.61 14.89 14.28
N HIS A 64 7.16 15.22 13.11
CA HIS A 64 8.61 15.35 12.93
C HIS A 64 9.19 16.43 13.84
N SER A 65 8.59 17.63 13.88
CA SER A 65 9.03 18.70 14.77
C SER A 65 9.04 18.28 16.25
N LEU A 66 7.97 17.62 16.73
CA LEU A 66 7.90 17.12 18.10
C LEU A 66 8.97 16.06 18.39
N MET A 67 9.19 15.12 17.46
CA MET A 67 10.22 14.10 17.61
C MET A 67 11.64 14.70 17.63
N THR A 68 11.92 15.72 16.81
CA THR A 68 13.23 16.41 16.84
C THR A 68 13.46 17.10 18.17
N ILE A 69 12.45 17.80 18.71
CA ILE A 69 12.52 18.43 20.04
C ILE A 69 12.74 17.38 21.15
N GLN A 70 12.04 16.24 21.08
CA GLN A 70 12.20 15.16 22.05
C GLN A 70 13.59 14.51 21.95
N ARG A 71 14.12 14.32 20.74
CA ARG A 71 15.49 13.80 20.52
C ARG A 71 16.54 14.69 21.14
N GLU A 72 16.44 16.01 20.98
CA GLU A 72 17.37 16.95 21.62
C GLU A 72 17.35 16.83 23.16
N LYS A 73 16.19 16.51 23.75
CA LYS A 73 16.07 16.28 25.20
C LYS A 73 16.57 14.91 25.67
N ASN A 74 16.60 13.92 24.77
CA ASN A 74 17.02 12.55 25.05
C ASN A 74 18.50 12.29 24.75
N VAL A 75 19.27 13.30 24.33
CA VAL A 75 20.73 13.24 24.18
C VAL A 75 21.46 12.61 25.38
N PRO A 76 21.12 12.89 26.66
CA PRO A 76 21.82 12.26 27.79
C PRO A 76 21.56 10.75 27.95
N LEU A 77 20.62 10.17 27.20
CA LEU A 77 20.31 8.74 27.26
C LEU A 77 21.19 7.87 26.33
N ASP A 78 22.12 8.49 25.58
CA ASP A 78 23.04 7.82 24.63
C ASP A 78 22.36 6.77 23.74
N LEU A 79 21.15 7.09 23.25
CA LEU A 79 20.39 6.22 22.37
C LEU A 79 21.06 6.19 20.98
N LYS A 80 21.19 4.99 20.41
CA LYS A 80 21.69 4.82 19.04
C LYS A 80 20.90 5.68 18.06
N ASP A 81 21.61 6.35 17.14
CA ASP A 81 20.99 7.15 16.09
C ASP A 81 19.94 6.36 15.31
N GLY A 82 18.70 6.85 15.37
CA GLY A 82 17.53 6.20 14.76
C GLY A 82 16.64 5.42 15.74
N VAL A 83 17.05 5.22 16.99
CA VAL A 83 16.24 4.60 18.04
C VAL A 83 15.54 5.70 18.84
N THR A 84 14.21 5.75 18.74
CA THR A 84 13.37 6.63 19.55
C THR A 84 12.65 5.82 20.62
N ARG A 85 12.35 6.45 21.77
CA ARG A 85 11.57 5.77 22.80
C ARG A 85 10.13 5.63 22.34
N ASP A 86 9.54 4.47 22.57
CA ASP A 86 8.13 4.21 22.21
C ASP A 86 7.17 5.24 22.81
N VAL A 87 7.47 5.74 24.02
CA VAL A 87 6.66 6.78 24.67
C VAL A 87 6.71 8.11 23.93
N ASP A 88 7.87 8.48 23.39
CA ASP A 88 8.04 9.73 22.64
C ASP A 88 7.32 9.65 21.30
N GLU A 89 7.38 8.49 20.64
CA GLU A 89 6.61 8.21 19.45
C GLU A 89 5.10 8.23 19.70
N LEU A 90 4.65 7.73 20.85
CA LEU A 90 3.25 7.75 21.25
C LEU A 90 2.75 9.17 21.51
N TYR A 91 3.47 9.95 22.33
CA TYR A 91 3.10 11.33 22.62
C TYR A 91 3.11 12.21 21.36
N SER A 92 4.14 12.07 20.52
CA SER A 92 4.22 12.84 19.28
C SER A 92 3.12 12.46 18.29
N SER A 93 2.72 11.19 18.20
CA SER A 93 1.58 10.75 17.37
C SER A 93 0.25 11.31 17.87
N ILE A 94 0.01 11.24 19.18
CA ILE A 94 -1.25 11.73 19.78
C ILE A 94 -1.35 13.24 19.62
N LEU A 95 -0.30 13.98 19.97
CA LEU A 95 -0.31 15.45 19.89
C LEU A 95 -0.39 15.94 18.44
N ALA A 96 0.38 15.33 17.53
CA ALA A 96 0.31 15.69 16.12
C ALA A 96 -1.05 15.34 15.51
N GLY A 97 -1.60 14.17 15.85
CA GLY A 97 -2.94 13.73 15.41
C GLY A 97 -4.04 14.65 15.95
N ALA A 98 -3.97 15.02 17.23
CA ALA A 98 -4.94 15.92 17.84
C ALA A 98 -4.88 17.32 17.22
N ALA A 99 -3.69 17.88 17.03
CA ALA A 99 -3.53 19.20 16.41
C ALA A 99 -3.96 19.19 14.93
N ALA A 100 -3.46 18.23 14.14
CA ALA A 100 -3.82 18.12 12.72
C ALA A 100 -5.32 17.84 12.53
N GLY A 101 -5.89 16.97 13.37
CA GLY A 101 -7.30 16.61 13.33
C GLY A 101 -8.22 17.73 13.79
N GLY A 102 -7.81 18.51 14.79
CA GLY A 102 -8.53 19.69 15.23
C GLY A 102 -8.58 20.76 14.15
N VAL A 103 -7.44 21.05 13.51
CA VAL A 103 -7.38 22.00 12.39
C VAL A 103 -8.20 21.50 11.21
N PHE A 104 -8.08 20.23 10.85
CA PHE A 104 -8.84 19.65 9.75
C PHE A 104 -10.36 19.67 9.99
N ALA A 105 -10.80 19.34 11.21
CA ALA A 105 -12.21 19.42 11.60
C ALA A 105 -12.71 20.87 11.61
N ALA A 106 -11.88 21.82 12.06
CA ALA A 106 -12.19 23.25 12.01
C ALA A 106 -12.40 23.73 10.57
N MET A 107 -11.56 23.29 9.63
CA MET A 107 -11.65 23.66 8.22
C MET A 107 -12.88 23.06 7.51
N THR A 108 -13.23 21.81 7.85
CA THR A 108 -14.29 21.08 7.13
C THR A 108 -15.68 21.23 7.74
N ARG A 109 -15.77 21.40 9.06
CA ARG A 109 -17.04 21.42 9.83
C ARG A 109 -17.17 22.66 10.73
N GLY A 110 -16.21 23.58 10.69
CA GLY A 110 -16.20 24.80 11.48
C GLY A 110 -15.52 24.66 12.85
N GLN A 111 -15.25 25.80 13.49
CA GLN A 111 -14.51 25.91 14.75
C GLN A 111 -15.08 25.10 15.92
N SER A 112 -16.40 24.89 15.97
CA SER A 112 -17.04 24.07 17.01
C SER A 112 -16.66 22.58 16.90
N ALA A 113 -16.26 22.11 15.73
CA ALA A 113 -15.82 20.74 15.50
C ALA A 113 -14.32 20.53 15.78
N MET A 114 -13.56 21.60 16.11
CA MET A 114 -12.13 21.50 16.38
C MET A 114 -11.83 20.55 17.54
N LEU A 115 -12.59 20.67 18.65
CA LEU A 115 -12.34 19.85 19.84
C LEU A 115 -12.66 18.38 19.58
N SER A 116 -13.79 18.09 18.91
CA SER A 116 -14.17 16.73 18.56
C SER A 116 -13.23 16.10 17.53
N GLY A 117 -12.70 16.90 16.59
CA GLY A 117 -11.64 16.48 15.68
C GLY A 117 -10.36 16.13 16.42
N ALA A 118 -9.91 17.00 17.32
CA ALA A 118 -8.67 16.80 18.07
C ALA A 118 -8.73 15.54 18.94
N THR A 119 -9.83 15.29 19.64
CA THR A 119 -9.97 14.08 20.46
C THR A 119 -10.04 12.81 19.59
N THR A 120 -10.83 12.82 18.52
CA THR A 120 -10.99 11.64 17.65
C THR A 120 -9.68 11.25 16.97
N PHE A 121 -9.01 12.21 16.33
CA PHE A 121 -7.76 11.92 15.62
C PHE A 121 -6.59 11.68 16.59
N GLY A 122 -6.54 12.36 17.73
CA GLY A 122 -5.56 12.07 18.78
C GLY A 122 -5.67 10.63 19.29
N LEU A 123 -6.88 10.17 19.59
CA LEU A 123 -7.14 8.78 19.99
C LEU A 123 -6.82 7.80 18.88
N LEU A 124 -7.27 8.06 17.65
CA LEU A 124 -7.00 7.20 16.49
C LEU A 124 -5.49 7.02 16.28
N CYS A 125 -4.71 8.10 16.32
CA CYS A 125 -3.26 8.05 16.19
C CYS A 125 -2.59 7.37 17.39
N GLY A 126 -3.09 7.55 18.61
CA GLY A 126 -2.59 6.86 19.79
C GLY A 126 -2.78 5.34 19.70
N VAL A 127 -3.99 4.89 19.34
CA VAL A 127 -4.29 3.47 19.13
C VAL A 127 -3.46 2.92 17.96
N GLY A 128 -3.37 3.64 16.85
CA GLY A 128 -2.56 3.24 15.70
C GLY A 128 -1.09 3.08 16.05
N GLN A 129 -0.51 4.03 16.78
CA GLN A 129 0.88 3.93 17.24
C GLN A 129 1.07 2.78 18.23
N PHE A 130 0.14 2.57 19.17
CA PHE A 130 0.21 1.45 20.11
C PHE A 130 0.20 0.09 19.38
N ALA A 131 -0.71 -0.07 18.42
CA ALA A 131 -0.80 -1.28 17.60
C ALA A 131 0.49 -1.49 16.79
N TYR A 132 1.00 -0.43 16.16
CA TYR A 132 2.27 -0.47 15.41
C TYR A 132 3.44 -0.92 16.29
N THR A 133 3.60 -0.31 17.47
CA THR A 133 4.67 -0.68 18.42
C THR A 133 4.53 -2.14 18.88
N LYS A 134 3.30 -2.62 19.14
CA LYS A 134 3.06 -4.03 19.51
C LYS A 134 3.47 -5.00 18.40
N VAL A 135 3.06 -4.73 17.16
CA VAL A 135 3.42 -5.55 15.99
C VAL A 135 4.93 -5.52 15.75
N TYR A 136 5.55 -4.34 15.86
CA TYR A 136 6.98 -4.18 15.70
C TYR A 136 7.76 -5.00 16.73
N ARG A 137 7.36 -4.94 18.01
CA ARG A 137 7.97 -5.76 19.07
C ARG A 137 7.78 -7.25 18.85
N TYR A 138 6.59 -7.68 18.41
CA TYR A 138 6.35 -9.08 18.07
C TYR A 138 7.32 -9.57 16.98
N ARG A 139 7.51 -8.79 15.92
CA ARG A 139 8.49 -9.11 14.87
C ARG A 139 9.92 -9.15 15.39
N GLN A 140 10.30 -8.22 16.28
CA GLN A 140 11.63 -8.22 16.90
C GLN A 140 11.85 -9.45 17.78
N GLN A 141 10.83 -9.88 18.54
CA GLN A 141 10.92 -11.09 19.36
C GLN A 141 11.17 -12.33 18.52
N LEU A 142 10.48 -12.49 17.39
CA LEU A 142 10.71 -13.60 16.47
C LEU A 142 12.14 -13.62 15.91
N ILE A 143 12.69 -12.44 15.58
CA ILE A 143 14.07 -12.33 15.08
C ILE A 143 15.08 -12.67 16.17
N LEU A 144 14.85 -12.21 17.40
CA LEU A 144 15.72 -12.51 18.55
C LEU A 144 15.66 -13.99 18.94
N GLU A 145 14.48 -14.59 18.90
CA GLU A 145 14.28 -16.01 19.12
C GLU A 145 15.02 -16.84 18.06
N ALA A 146 14.80 -16.54 16.77
CA ALA A 146 15.52 -17.20 15.67
C ALA A 146 17.05 -17.05 15.76
N ARG A 147 17.54 -15.89 16.23
CA ARG A 147 18.98 -15.67 16.46
C ARG A 147 19.53 -16.46 17.65
N ASN A 148 18.75 -16.61 18.72
CA ASN A 148 19.18 -17.32 19.93
C ASN A 148 19.10 -18.85 19.78
N THR A 149 18.25 -19.36 18.88
CA THR A 149 18.14 -20.80 18.59
C THR A 149 19.18 -21.26 17.55
N ALA A 150 19.75 -20.36 16.76
CA ALA A 150 20.88 -20.68 15.89
C ALA A 150 22.12 -21.02 16.76
N PRO A 151 22.75 -22.21 16.58
CA PRO A 151 24.02 -22.49 17.23
C PRO A 151 25.02 -21.38 16.89
N ILE A 152 25.78 -20.93 17.89
CA ILE A 152 26.89 -20.00 17.67
C ILE A 152 28.04 -20.81 17.06
N ASP A 153 27.93 -21.11 15.77
CA ASP A 153 29.07 -21.56 15.00
C ASP A 153 29.91 -20.30 14.71
N VAL A 154 31.08 -20.25 15.33
CA VAL A 154 32.10 -19.22 15.11
C VAL A 154 32.80 -19.50 13.78
N GLU A 155 32.03 -19.63 12.71
CA GLU A 155 32.51 -19.51 11.34
C GLU A 155 31.50 -18.64 10.62
N ALA A 156 31.96 -17.47 10.19
CA ALA A 156 31.18 -16.54 9.41
C ALA A 156 30.88 -17.14 8.03
N GLU A 157 29.97 -18.11 7.97
CA GLU A 157 29.26 -18.39 6.73
C GLU A 157 28.31 -17.21 6.53
N GLN A 158 28.75 -16.29 5.68
CA GLN A 158 27.91 -15.29 5.07
C GLN A 158 26.80 -16.04 4.32
N THR A 159 25.75 -16.44 5.04
CA THR A 159 24.48 -16.77 4.42
C THR A 159 24.02 -15.46 3.81
N VAL A 160 24.31 -15.34 2.51
CA VAL A 160 23.71 -14.34 1.63
C VAL A 160 22.21 -14.53 1.82
N VAL A 161 21.61 -13.75 2.71
CA VAL A 161 20.15 -13.61 2.79
C VAL A 161 19.80 -13.08 1.41
N GLU A 162 19.34 -13.98 0.53
CA GLU A 162 18.97 -13.67 -0.83
C GLU A 162 17.93 -12.55 -0.74
N ASN A 163 18.39 -11.33 -0.98
CA ASN A 163 17.61 -10.12 -0.75
C ASN A 163 16.66 -9.95 -1.92
N LYS A 164 15.73 -10.89 -2.05
CA LYS A 164 14.69 -10.84 -3.07
C LYS A 164 13.94 -9.53 -2.87
N PRO A 165 13.78 -8.72 -3.94
CA PRO A 165 13.06 -7.47 -3.85
C PRO A 165 11.70 -7.69 -3.20
N ILE A 166 11.22 -6.72 -2.42
CA ILE A 166 9.99 -6.83 -1.61
C ILE A 166 8.81 -7.36 -2.43
N MET A 167 8.74 -7.00 -3.72
CA MET A 167 7.71 -7.45 -4.65
C MET A 167 7.73 -8.97 -4.88
N GLU A 168 8.90 -9.58 -5.05
CA GLU A 168 9.00 -11.04 -5.24
C GLU A 168 8.58 -11.80 -3.98
N ARG A 169 8.94 -11.29 -2.79
CA ARG A 169 8.52 -11.89 -1.51
C ARG A 169 7.02 -11.85 -1.30
N VAL A 170 6.39 -10.75 -1.69
CA VAL A 170 4.93 -10.59 -1.62
C VAL A 170 4.25 -11.50 -2.64
N ILE A 171 4.78 -11.62 -3.86
CA ILE A 171 4.25 -12.51 -4.88
C ILE A 171 4.38 -13.97 -4.44
N ASP A 172 5.55 -14.40 -3.96
CA ASP A 172 5.76 -15.77 -3.47
C ASP A 172 4.78 -16.09 -2.32
N TYR A 173 4.63 -15.20 -1.33
CA TYR A 173 3.66 -15.36 -0.25
C TYR A 173 2.22 -15.42 -0.76
N LEU A 174 1.84 -14.56 -1.72
CA LEU A 174 0.51 -14.59 -2.31
C LEU A 174 0.28 -15.84 -3.16
N THR A 175 1.32 -16.46 -3.74
CA THR A 175 1.15 -17.70 -4.52
C THR A 175 1.10 -18.97 -3.68
N GLU A 176 1.67 -18.94 -2.47
CA GLU A 176 1.63 -20.06 -1.51
C GLU A 176 0.29 -20.16 -0.78
N VAL A 177 -0.49 -19.09 -0.78
CA VAL A 177 -1.71 -18.96 -0.01
C VAL A 177 -2.92 -19.47 -0.79
N GLU A 178 -3.64 -20.46 -0.24
CA GLU A 178 -4.77 -21.17 -0.90
C GLU A 178 -5.94 -20.27 -1.34
N TRP A 179 -6.17 -19.14 -0.68
CA TRP A 179 -7.25 -18.20 -1.04
C TRP A 179 -6.88 -17.21 -2.16
N SER A 180 -5.64 -17.26 -2.64
CA SER A 180 -5.15 -16.32 -3.64
C SER A 180 -5.47 -16.76 -5.07
N PRO A 181 -5.93 -15.84 -5.94
CA PRO A 181 -6.21 -16.13 -7.34
C PRO A 181 -4.95 -16.27 -8.21
N LEU A 182 -3.76 -16.06 -7.64
CA LEU A 182 -2.48 -16.17 -8.35
C LEU A 182 -1.81 -17.51 -8.02
N LYS A 183 -1.72 -18.41 -9.01
CA LYS A 183 -0.98 -19.67 -8.90
C LYS A 183 0.35 -19.59 -9.66
N LYS A 184 1.42 -20.09 -9.05
CA LYS A 184 2.74 -20.19 -9.68
C LYS A 184 2.75 -21.43 -10.57
N LEU A 185 2.68 -21.23 -11.89
CA LEU A 185 2.77 -22.34 -12.85
C LEU A 185 4.22 -22.77 -13.07
N SER A 186 4.44 -24.08 -13.12
CA SER A 186 5.70 -24.65 -13.62
C SER A 186 5.81 -24.47 -15.15
N ASN A 187 7.03 -24.43 -15.69
CA ASN A 187 7.27 -24.31 -17.14
C ASN A 187 6.61 -25.44 -17.95
N ASP A 188 6.48 -26.64 -17.37
CA ASP A 188 5.83 -27.79 -18.01
C ASP A 188 4.31 -27.63 -18.03
N GLU A 189 3.73 -27.13 -16.94
CA GLU A 189 2.30 -26.84 -16.82
C GLU A 189 1.87 -25.71 -17.76
N TYR A 190 2.73 -24.69 -17.94
CA TYR A 190 2.52 -23.62 -18.93
C TYR A 190 2.50 -24.16 -20.36
N ARG A 191 3.38 -25.11 -20.68
CA ARG A 191 3.43 -25.75 -22.00
C ARG A 191 2.20 -26.60 -22.28
N GLU A 192 1.63 -27.22 -21.27
CA GLU A 192 0.40 -28.01 -21.39
C GLU A 192 -0.81 -27.12 -21.67
N ILE A 193 -0.98 -26.03 -20.91
CA ILE A 193 -2.04 -25.03 -21.17
C ILE A 193 -1.89 -24.41 -22.57
N LEU A 194 -0.64 -24.15 -23.01
CA LEU A 194 -0.42 -23.59 -24.33
C LEU A 194 -0.81 -24.56 -25.44
N LYS A 195 -0.55 -25.87 -25.26
CA LYS A 195 -1.01 -26.91 -26.20
C LYS A 195 -2.53 -27.02 -26.22
N GLU A 196 -3.17 -26.98 -25.05
CA GLU A 196 -4.64 -26.99 -24.95
C GLU A 196 -5.25 -25.80 -25.68
N LYS A 197 -4.71 -24.59 -25.48
CA LYS A 197 -5.16 -23.38 -26.20
C LYS A 197 -4.93 -23.45 -27.70
N LEU A 198 -3.85 -24.09 -28.16
CA LEU A 198 -3.63 -24.31 -29.59
C LEU A 198 -4.69 -25.23 -30.20
N VAL A 199 -5.04 -26.33 -29.51
CA VAL A 199 -6.11 -27.24 -29.96
C VAL A 199 -7.45 -26.50 -30.07
N VAL A 200 -7.79 -25.68 -29.07
CA VAL A 200 -9.02 -24.87 -29.10
C VAL A 200 -9.02 -23.90 -30.28
N LEU A 201 -7.90 -23.18 -30.51
CA LEU A 201 -7.79 -22.26 -31.64
C LEU A 201 -7.88 -22.98 -32.99
N ASP A 202 -7.27 -24.16 -33.14
CA ASP A 202 -7.37 -24.95 -34.37
C ASP A 202 -8.82 -25.40 -34.63
N THR A 203 -9.56 -25.74 -33.56
CA THR A 203 -10.99 -26.07 -33.71
C THR A 203 -11.84 -24.86 -34.07
N GLU A 204 -11.58 -23.68 -33.48
CA GLU A 204 -12.28 -22.45 -33.82
C GLU A 204 -11.98 -22.01 -35.27
N LEU A 205 -10.75 -22.20 -35.75
CA LEU A 205 -10.39 -21.94 -37.15
C LEU A 205 -11.13 -22.87 -38.11
N ALA A 206 -11.23 -24.16 -37.78
CA ALA A 206 -11.96 -25.13 -38.59
C ALA A 206 -13.46 -24.81 -38.68
N ASP A 207 -14.06 -24.35 -37.59
CA ASP A 207 -15.45 -23.91 -37.57
C ASP A 207 -15.65 -22.62 -38.40
N LEU A 208 -14.71 -21.67 -38.34
CA LEU A 208 -14.75 -20.47 -39.17
C LEU A 208 -14.63 -20.78 -40.66
N ASP A 209 -13.74 -21.69 -41.06
CA ASP A 209 -13.59 -22.12 -42.46
C ASP A 209 -14.89 -22.77 -42.97
N ARG A 210 -15.56 -23.56 -42.12
CA ARG A 210 -16.87 -24.12 -42.44
C ARG A 210 -17.94 -23.05 -42.62
N MET A 211 -17.98 -22.05 -41.73
CA MET A 211 -18.93 -20.94 -41.85
C MET A 211 -18.71 -20.12 -43.12
N ILE A 212 -17.45 -19.90 -43.51
CA ILE A 212 -17.09 -19.22 -44.76
C ILE A 212 -17.60 -20.04 -45.96
N ALA A 213 -17.32 -21.35 -46.01
CA ALA A 213 -17.77 -22.22 -47.09
C ALA A 213 -19.30 -22.28 -47.21
N GLU A 214 -20.02 -22.34 -46.08
CA GLU A 214 -21.49 -22.29 -46.04
C GLU A 214 -22.01 -20.93 -46.55
N SER A 215 -21.37 -19.82 -46.19
CA SER A 215 -21.73 -18.48 -46.67
C SER A 215 -21.51 -18.29 -48.17
N GLU A 216 -20.42 -18.87 -48.72
CA GLU A 216 -20.11 -18.84 -50.15
C GLU A 216 -21.04 -19.74 -50.96
N ALA A 217 -21.41 -20.91 -50.44
CA ALA A 217 -22.39 -21.80 -51.06
C ALA A 217 -23.76 -21.12 -51.14
N LYS A 218 -24.21 -20.52 -50.04
CA LYS A 218 -25.47 -19.76 -49.98
C LYS A 218 -25.47 -18.57 -50.93
N SER A 219 -24.36 -17.85 -51.03
CA SER A 219 -24.22 -16.72 -51.97
C SER A 219 -24.27 -17.18 -53.43
N ARG A 220 -23.67 -18.33 -53.76
CA ARG A 220 -23.76 -18.93 -55.11
C ARG A 220 -25.16 -19.41 -55.45
N GLU A 221 -25.89 -19.99 -54.50
CA GLU A 221 -27.28 -20.42 -54.70
C GLU A 221 -28.21 -19.23 -54.98
N ILE A 222 -28.05 -18.13 -54.25
CA ILE A 222 -28.81 -16.88 -54.47
C ILE A 222 -28.50 -16.27 -55.85
N LEU A 223 -27.24 -16.30 -56.28
CA LEU A 223 -26.85 -15.81 -57.61
C LEU A 223 -27.36 -16.72 -58.74
N GLY A 224 -27.46 -18.03 -58.51
CA GLY A 224 -28.03 -18.99 -59.47
C GLY A 224 -29.56 -18.90 -59.61
N GLN A 225 -30.28 -18.63 -58.52
CA GLN A 225 -31.74 -18.43 -58.55
C GLN A 225 -32.16 -17.12 -59.24
N ASN A 226 -31.31 -16.10 -59.26
CA ASN A 226 -31.56 -14.84 -59.96
C ASN A 226 -31.21 -14.87 -61.45
N ALA A 227 -30.63 -15.97 -61.96
CA ALA A 227 -30.20 -16.14 -63.35
C ALA A 227 -31.08 -17.12 -64.16
N ALA A 228 -32.14 -17.67 -63.54
CA ALA A 228 -33.18 -18.50 -64.19
C ALA A 228 -34.50 -17.73 -64.23
#